data_AF-A0A1Q7IRR3-F1
#
_entry.id   AF-A0A1Q7IRR3-F1
#
_cell.length_a   1.000
_cell.length_b   1.000
_cell.length_c   1.000
_cell.angle_alpha   90.00
_cell.angle_beta   90.00
_cell.angle_gamma   90.00
#
_symmetry.space_group_name_H-M   'P 1'
#
loop_
_entity.id
_entity.type
_entity.pdbx_description
1 polymer ?
#
loop_
_entity_poly.entity_id
_entity_poly.type
_entity_poly.pdbx_seq_one_letter_code
_entity_poly.pdbx_strand_id
1 'polypeptide(L)'
;MISADGIVHRVDDAVIANADAEAIPTRKPYRARRTRINFRGHRSRLQCDRRPDPRDGRSGRCGPSRPRESLVFLEEVDRIDVIGWLLDSDPAIRWKVMRDLIDASDDEVAAERARVATEGWGAGLLALQRQDGHWDKSISARLTSAEAISWWRSLPPARQGTLFPEWTSTAWSLMLLRAFGLDPACLQAREAVRRIRDQVAWEHDGEPFFAGEVEPCINGKVVALGAYFGRDTHGIVHRLLGEQMSDGGWNCEQENGSTRGSFHSTIDVLDGLLEYERATGGPAEVSAARLRGHEYLLERRMFRRLSTGEVIDPAFTQFSYPTYWHYDVLRGLDYLRAAGAVPDERVAEAIDLVESKRDANGRWPLENPHPGRLHFAMDEGEGRPSRWNTLRAMRVLRWYHQTPRSASSGPSPGLTRSSYAEPPVSARDLDRPADDGRQVRVTETRAHREHVLSS
;
A
#
# COMPACT_ATOMS: atom_id res chain seq x y z
N MET A 1 -5.94 35.19 5.33
CA MET A 1 -5.16 34.44 4.32
C MET A 1 -4.89 33.08 4.91
N ILE A 2 -5.61 32.05 4.45
CA ILE A 2 -5.34 30.66 4.81
C ILE A 2 -4.17 30.26 3.90
N SER A 3 -3.04 29.79 4.47
CA SER A 3 -1.88 29.34 3.67
C SER A 3 -2.32 28.23 2.72
N ALA A 4 -1.70 28.13 1.54
CA ALA A 4 -1.94 27.04 0.59
C ALA A 4 -1.79 25.66 1.27
N ASP A 5 -0.81 25.55 2.17
CA ASP A 5 -0.56 24.39 3.04
C ASP A 5 -1.83 23.95 3.79
N GLY A 6 -2.58 24.89 4.38
CA GLY A 6 -3.75 24.56 5.21
C GLY A 6 -4.99 24.09 4.43
N ILE A 7 -5.01 24.25 3.11
CA ILE A 7 -6.10 23.76 2.23
C ILE A 7 -5.70 22.41 1.62
N VAL A 8 -4.44 22.25 1.22
CA VAL A 8 -3.87 20.98 0.76
C VAL A 8 -3.96 19.95 1.88
N HIS A 9 -3.36 20.22 3.05
CA HIS A 9 -3.40 19.33 4.22
C HIS A 9 -4.82 18.97 4.68
N ARG A 10 -5.80 19.89 4.65
CA ARG A 10 -7.19 19.57 5.07
C ARG A 10 -7.93 18.65 4.10
N VAL A 11 -7.53 18.62 2.84
CA VAL A 11 -8.11 17.72 1.83
C VAL A 11 -7.37 16.37 1.89
N ASP A 12 -6.06 16.40 2.14
CA ASP A 12 -5.23 15.20 2.36
C ASP A 12 -5.59 14.47 3.66
N ASP A 13 -5.91 15.18 4.75
CA ASP A 13 -6.45 14.63 6.01
C ASP A 13 -7.69 13.75 5.77
N ALA A 14 -8.53 14.11 4.79
CA ALA A 14 -9.74 13.35 4.43
C ALA A 14 -9.45 12.17 3.47
N VAL A 15 -8.24 12.10 2.91
CA VAL A 15 -7.77 11.00 2.06
C VAL A 15 -6.84 10.05 2.84
N ILE A 16 -6.16 10.51 3.91
CA ILE A 16 -4.96 9.82 4.43
C ILE A 16 -4.92 9.66 5.99
N ALA A 17 -5.72 10.36 6.78
CA ALA A 17 -5.76 10.19 8.25
C ALA A 17 -6.98 9.36 8.71
N ASN A 18 -6.99 8.48 9.71
CA ASN A 18 -6.05 8.09 10.77
C ASN A 18 -6.65 6.80 11.39
N ALA A 19 -5.99 5.63 11.26
CA ALA A 19 -6.50 4.40 11.88
C ALA A 19 -5.91 4.13 13.28
N ASP A 20 -4.80 4.79 13.64
CA ASP A 20 -4.02 4.46 14.85
C ASP A 20 -3.60 5.64 15.74
N ALA A 21 -4.13 6.85 15.52
CA ALA A 21 -3.94 7.95 16.46
C ALA A 21 -4.84 7.75 17.70
N GLU A 22 -4.36 7.02 18.71
CA GLU A 22 -4.91 7.09 20.07
C GLU A 22 -4.94 8.57 20.51
N ALA A 23 -6.13 9.04 20.91
CA ALA A 23 -6.44 10.44 21.12
C ALA A 23 -5.45 11.15 22.08
N ILE A 24 -4.75 12.15 21.56
CA ILE A 24 -4.06 13.18 22.37
C ILE A 24 -5.08 14.29 22.68
N PRO A 25 -5.16 14.81 23.92
CA PRO A 25 -6.23 15.72 24.33
C PRO A 25 -6.13 17.08 23.62
N THR A 26 -6.91 17.25 22.55
CA THR A 26 -7.06 18.54 21.88
C THR A 26 -7.82 19.51 22.78
N ARG A 27 -7.25 20.71 22.98
CA ARG A 27 -7.95 21.86 23.58
C ARG A 27 -9.27 22.11 22.84
N LYS A 28 -10.37 22.03 23.59
CA LYS A 28 -11.78 22.37 23.32
C LYS A 28 -12.18 22.64 21.85
N PRO A 29 -12.99 21.77 21.22
CA PRO A 29 -13.70 22.12 19.99
C PRO A 29 -14.92 23.01 20.28
N TYR A 30 -15.10 24.00 19.41
CA TYR A 30 -16.21 24.95 19.38
C TYR A 30 -17.53 24.23 19.02
N ARG A 31 -18.62 24.53 19.74
CA ARG A 31 -19.97 23.96 19.54
C ARG A 31 -20.56 24.38 18.19
N ALA A 32 -20.75 23.44 17.27
CA ALA A 32 -21.69 23.58 16.16
C ALA A 32 -23.03 22.90 16.53
N ARG A 33 -24.12 23.67 16.43
CA ARG A 33 -25.49 23.27 16.77
C ARG A 33 -26.00 22.21 15.78
N ARG A 34 -26.49 21.08 16.30
CA ARG A 34 -27.25 20.07 15.54
C ARG A 34 -28.64 20.62 15.19
N THR A 35 -28.92 20.78 13.90
CA THR A 35 -30.29 20.95 13.40
C THR A 35 -30.83 19.56 13.06
N ARG A 36 -31.92 19.16 13.72
CA ARG A 36 -32.62 17.88 13.52
C ARG A 36 -33.38 17.90 12.19
N ILE A 37 -33.23 16.85 11.39
CA ILE A 37 -34.16 16.51 10.30
C ILE A 37 -34.88 15.23 10.72
N ASN A 38 -36.20 15.32 10.91
CA ASN A 38 -37.08 14.21 11.25
C ASN A 38 -37.48 13.47 9.97
N PHE A 39 -37.29 12.15 9.94
CA PHE A 39 -38.04 11.27 9.03
C PHE A 39 -39.01 10.41 9.85
N ARG A 40 -40.31 10.65 9.64
CA ARG A 40 -41.41 9.79 10.08
C ARG A 40 -41.55 8.64 9.07
N GLY A 41 -41.46 7.40 9.54
CA GLY A 41 -41.80 6.21 8.77
C GLY A 41 -42.51 5.20 9.66
N HIS A 42 -43.81 5.03 9.46
CA HIS A 42 -44.66 4.05 10.12
C HIS A 42 -44.18 2.61 9.84
N ARG A 43 -44.12 1.76 10.88
CA ARG A 43 -44.33 0.31 10.73
C ARG A 43 -45.17 -0.24 11.87
N SER A 44 -46.18 -1.00 11.45
CA SER A 44 -47.21 -1.68 12.21
C SER A 44 -46.66 -2.88 12.99
N ARG A 45 -47.20 -3.05 14.20
CA ARG A 45 -47.05 -4.24 15.05
C ARG A 45 -47.72 -5.45 14.40
N LEU A 46 -47.02 -6.57 14.34
CA LEU A 46 -47.62 -7.90 14.44
C LEU A 46 -46.76 -8.74 15.38
N GLN A 47 -47.44 -9.28 16.37
CA GLN A 47 -46.96 -10.02 17.52
C GLN A 47 -47.34 -11.48 17.27
N CYS A 48 -46.39 -12.41 17.36
CA CYS A 48 -46.70 -13.83 17.49
C CYS A 48 -45.72 -14.47 18.48
N ASP A 49 -46.24 -14.75 19.66
CA ASP A 49 -45.70 -15.72 20.62
C ASP A 49 -45.65 -17.12 19.99
N ARG A 50 -44.57 -17.87 20.26
CA ARG A 50 -44.62 -19.32 20.56
C ARG A 50 -43.24 -19.84 21.00
N ARG A 51 -43.18 -20.36 22.22
CA ARG A 51 -42.12 -21.24 22.73
C ARG A 51 -42.29 -22.65 22.14
N PRO A 52 -41.22 -23.45 22.00
CA PRO A 52 -41.34 -24.90 21.91
C PRO A 52 -40.95 -25.62 23.22
N ASP A 53 -41.76 -26.60 23.58
CA ASP A 53 -41.59 -27.62 24.61
C ASP A 53 -40.71 -28.79 24.07
N PRO A 54 -39.89 -29.51 24.86
CA PRO A 54 -38.95 -30.50 24.38
C PRO A 54 -39.54 -31.90 24.47
N ARG A 55 -39.68 -32.58 23.33
CA ARG A 55 -39.81 -34.04 23.20
C ARG A 55 -39.84 -34.41 21.72
N ASP A 56 -38.73 -34.91 21.17
CA ASP A 56 -38.78 -36.10 20.33
C ASP A 56 -37.38 -36.69 20.15
N GLY A 57 -37.22 -37.93 20.59
CA GLY A 57 -36.04 -38.75 20.31
C GLY A 57 -36.25 -39.49 19.00
N ARG A 58 -35.45 -39.20 17.98
CA ARG A 58 -35.21 -40.11 16.85
C ARG A 58 -33.77 -40.03 16.40
N SER A 59 -33.14 -41.20 16.38
CA SER A 59 -31.83 -41.51 15.86
C SER A 59 -31.74 -41.19 14.36
N GLY A 60 -30.96 -40.17 14.02
CA GLY A 60 -30.53 -39.86 12.66
C GLY A 60 -29.12 -40.40 12.43
N ARG A 61 -29.00 -41.39 11.55
CA ARG A 61 -27.74 -42.02 11.13
C ARG A 61 -26.76 -40.97 10.59
N CYS A 62 -25.51 -41.03 11.01
CA CYS A 62 -24.39 -40.40 10.31
C CYS A 62 -24.36 -40.92 8.86
N GLY A 63 -24.58 -40.03 7.89
CA GLY A 63 -24.30 -40.32 6.49
C GLY A 63 -22.80 -40.53 6.28
N PRO A 64 -22.38 -41.28 5.23
CA PRO A 64 -20.98 -41.55 4.99
C PRO A 64 -20.24 -40.24 4.71
N SER A 65 -19.14 -40.02 5.42
CA SER A 65 -18.14 -39.02 5.09
C SER A 65 -17.72 -39.21 3.63
N ARG A 66 -17.83 -38.16 2.81
CA ARG A 66 -17.31 -38.17 1.44
C ARG A 66 -15.83 -38.57 1.47
N PRO A 67 -15.37 -39.50 0.63
CA PRO A 67 -13.97 -39.90 0.61
C PRO A 67 -13.08 -38.71 0.27
N ARG A 68 -11.95 -38.57 0.96
CA ARG A 68 -10.97 -37.47 0.77
C ARG A 68 -10.59 -37.26 -0.70
N GLU A 69 -10.53 -38.33 -1.49
CA GLU A 69 -10.26 -38.25 -2.94
C GLU A 69 -11.31 -37.42 -3.69
N SER A 70 -12.61 -37.58 -3.39
CA SER A 70 -13.68 -36.81 -4.02
C SER A 70 -13.65 -35.32 -3.69
N LEU A 71 -13.09 -34.94 -2.54
CA LEU A 71 -12.94 -33.53 -2.15
C LEU A 71 -11.73 -32.89 -2.86
N VAL A 72 -10.62 -33.60 -2.99
CA VAL A 72 -9.43 -33.13 -3.73
C VAL A 72 -9.77 -32.94 -5.21
N PHE A 73 -10.50 -33.87 -5.82
CA PHE A 73 -10.95 -33.73 -7.21
C PHE A 73 -11.89 -32.53 -7.41
N LEU A 74 -12.79 -32.23 -6.46
CA LEU A 74 -13.68 -31.07 -6.56
C LEU A 74 -12.91 -29.75 -6.37
N GLU A 75 -11.97 -29.68 -5.43
CA GLU A 75 -11.12 -28.49 -5.24
C GLU A 75 -10.25 -28.21 -6.46
N GLU A 76 -9.76 -29.25 -7.14
CA GLU A 76 -8.97 -29.11 -8.37
C GLU A 76 -9.82 -28.67 -9.56
N VAL A 77 -11.03 -29.19 -9.71
CA VAL A 77 -11.99 -28.76 -10.75
C VAL A 77 -12.46 -27.32 -10.54
N ASP A 78 -12.79 -26.94 -9.30
CA ASP A 78 -13.16 -25.56 -8.97
C ASP A 78 -12.00 -24.61 -9.23
N ARG A 79 -10.76 -25.01 -8.90
CA ARG A 79 -9.56 -24.24 -9.25
C ARG A 79 -9.41 -24.07 -10.77
N ILE A 80 -9.64 -25.13 -11.55
CA ILE A 80 -9.55 -25.07 -13.03
C ILE A 80 -10.59 -24.09 -13.60
N ASP A 81 -11.82 -24.09 -13.09
CA ASP A 81 -12.86 -23.14 -13.53
C ASP A 81 -12.48 -21.69 -13.22
N VAL A 82 -11.99 -21.42 -12.00
CA VAL A 82 -11.55 -20.06 -11.62
C VAL A 82 -10.38 -19.58 -12.47
N ILE A 83 -9.41 -20.46 -12.76
CA ILE A 83 -8.28 -20.11 -13.65
C ILE A 83 -8.79 -19.77 -15.05
N GLY A 84 -9.71 -20.57 -15.61
CA GLY A 84 -10.35 -20.27 -16.89
C GLY A 84 -11.04 -18.91 -16.89
N TRP A 85 -11.81 -18.60 -15.84
CA TRP A 85 -12.50 -17.32 -15.68
C TRP A 85 -11.55 -16.11 -15.54
N LEU A 86 -10.39 -16.30 -14.90
CA LEU A 86 -9.35 -15.29 -14.81
C LEU A 86 -8.56 -15.14 -16.12
N LEU A 87 -8.35 -16.22 -16.88
CA LEU A 87 -7.72 -16.15 -18.21
C LEU A 87 -8.66 -15.53 -19.25
N ASP A 88 -9.98 -15.63 -19.07
CA ASP A 88 -10.98 -14.87 -19.83
C ASP A 88 -11.18 -13.47 -19.23
N SER A 89 -10.14 -12.64 -19.31
CA SER A 89 -10.13 -11.27 -18.79
C SER A 89 -9.15 -10.35 -19.52
N ASP A 90 -9.07 -9.09 -19.07
CA ASP A 90 -8.15 -8.08 -19.59
C ASP A 90 -6.69 -8.57 -19.57
N PRO A 91 -5.85 -8.22 -20.56
CA PRO A 91 -4.43 -8.54 -20.53
C PRO A 91 -3.74 -8.18 -19.21
N ALA A 92 -4.16 -7.08 -18.55
CA ALA A 92 -3.66 -6.64 -17.25
C ALA A 92 -3.76 -7.71 -16.14
N ILE A 93 -4.71 -8.63 -16.24
CA ILE A 93 -4.93 -9.75 -15.32
C ILE A 93 -4.37 -11.05 -15.92
N ARG A 94 -4.54 -11.27 -17.24
CA ARG A 94 -4.21 -12.55 -17.86
C ARG A 94 -2.73 -12.91 -17.78
N TRP A 95 -1.81 -12.00 -18.13
CA TRP A 95 -0.36 -12.28 -18.05
C TRP A 95 0.07 -12.62 -16.62
N LYS A 96 -0.62 -12.02 -15.66
CA LYS A 96 -0.43 -12.15 -14.23
C LYS A 96 -0.88 -13.53 -13.71
N VAL A 97 -1.96 -14.07 -14.27
CA VAL A 97 -2.44 -15.45 -14.01
C VAL A 97 -1.46 -16.45 -14.62
N MET A 98 -1.05 -16.20 -15.88
CA MET A 98 -0.08 -17.02 -16.60
C MET A 98 1.21 -17.19 -15.81
N ARG A 99 1.77 -16.08 -15.32
CA ARG A 99 3.00 -16.08 -14.53
C ARG A 99 2.83 -16.74 -13.16
N ASP A 100 1.80 -16.38 -12.40
CA ASP A 100 1.80 -16.67 -10.96
C ASP A 100 0.92 -17.86 -10.55
N LEU A 101 0.01 -18.34 -11.41
CA LEU A 101 -0.96 -19.38 -11.05
C LEU A 101 -0.87 -20.66 -11.89
N ILE A 102 -0.30 -20.59 -13.10
CA ILE A 102 -0.11 -21.74 -14.01
C ILE A 102 1.34 -21.94 -14.47
N ASP A 103 2.26 -21.08 -14.04
CA ASP A 103 3.70 -21.19 -14.30
C ASP A 103 4.04 -21.28 -15.80
N ALA A 104 3.38 -20.46 -16.63
CA ALA A 104 3.68 -20.33 -18.05
C ALA A 104 5.11 -19.79 -18.26
N SER A 105 5.66 -20.01 -19.46
CA SER A 105 7.03 -19.58 -19.76
C SER A 105 7.17 -18.05 -19.79
N ASP A 106 8.38 -17.55 -19.52
CA ASP A 106 8.68 -16.12 -19.54
C ASP A 106 8.33 -15.46 -20.89
N ASP A 107 8.53 -16.17 -22.00
CA ASP A 107 8.20 -15.70 -23.35
C ASP A 107 6.68 -15.56 -23.55
N GLU A 108 5.89 -16.54 -23.11
CA GLU A 108 4.42 -16.48 -23.16
C GLU A 108 3.88 -15.35 -22.28
N VAL A 109 4.44 -15.19 -21.08
CA VAL A 109 4.07 -14.12 -20.15
C VAL A 109 4.43 -12.75 -20.73
N ALA A 110 5.61 -12.60 -21.33
CA ALA A 110 6.06 -11.35 -21.95
C ALA A 110 5.19 -10.99 -23.16
N ALA A 111 4.89 -11.96 -24.03
CA ALA A 111 4.01 -11.76 -25.17
C ALA A 111 2.61 -11.32 -24.75
N GLU A 112 2.05 -11.94 -23.69
CA GLU A 112 0.75 -11.56 -23.18
C GLU A 112 0.77 -10.20 -22.49
N ARG A 113 1.80 -9.90 -21.68
CA ARG A 113 1.98 -8.60 -21.02
C ARG A 113 2.14 -7.46 -22.02
N ALA A 114 2.80 -7.68 -23.16
CA ALA A 114 2.99 -6.67 -24.20
C ALA A 114 1.66 -6.09 -24.72
N ARG A 115 0.58 -6.90 -24.70
CA ARG A 115 -0.77 -6.48 -25.15
C ARG A 115 -1.38 -5.39 -24.27
N VAL A 116 -0.93 -5.23 -23.02
CA VAL A 116 -1.37 -4.14 -22.12
C VAL A 116 -1.21 -2.76 -22.76
N ALA A 117 -0.20 -2.57 -23.62
CA ALA A 117 0.05 -1.29 -24.26
C ALA A 117 -0.92 -0.97 -25.43
N THR A 118 -1.65 -1.96 -25.94
CA THR A 118 -2.46 -1.85 -27.17
C THR A 118 -3.90 -2.36 -27.04
N GLU A 119 -4.21 -3.06 -25.95
CA GLU A 119 -5.54 -3.61 -25.68
C GLU A 119 -6.02 -3.27 -24.27
N GLY A 120 -7.34 -3.39 -24.07
CA GLY A 120 -7.94 -3.36 -22.74
C GLY A 120 -7.79 -2.03 -21.98
N TRP A 121 -7.78 -2.13 -20.65
CA TRP A 121 -7.67 -0.97 -19.76
C TRP A 121 -6.34 -0.23 -19.90
N GLY A 122 -5.24 -0.94 -20.18
CA GLY A 122 -3.92 -0.32 -20.36
C GLY A 122 -3.89 0.62 -21.57
N ALA A 123 -4.35 0.15 -22.73
CA ALA A 123 -4.45 0.99 -23.91
C ALA A 123 -5.49 2.09 -23.78
N GLY A 124 -6.64 1.79 -23.17
CA GLY A 124 -7.66 2.79 -22.87
C GLY A 124 -7.11 3.92 -22.01
N LEU A 125 -6.34 3.58 -20.96
CA LEU A 125 -5.74 4.57 -20.09
C LEU A 125 -4.67 5.38 -20.81
N LEU A 126 -3.78 4.77 -21.58
CA LEU A 126 -2.80 5.48 -22.41
C LEU A 126 -3.46 6.48 -23.38
N ALA A 127 -4.59 6.11 -23.99
CA ALA A 127 -5.32 6.96 -24.91
C ALA A 127 -5.98 8.18 -24.24
N LEU A 128 -6.24 8.13 -22.94
CA LEU A 128 -6.78 9.25 -22.16
C LEU A 128 -5.72 10.29 -21.78
N GLN A 129 -4.43 9.97 -21.93
CA GLN A 129 -3.38 10.94 -21.63
C GLN A 129 -3.44 12.13 -22.58
N ARG A 130 -3.46 13.32 -22.00
CA ARG A 130 -3.50 14.57 -22.74
C ARG A 130 -2.11 14.97 -23.25
N GLN A 131 -2.07 15.96 -24.14
CA GLN A 131 -0.81 16.51 -24.66
C GLN A 131 0.02 17.28 -23.63
N ASP A 132 -0.61 17.71 -22.53
CA ASP A 132 0.03 18.35 -21.38
C ASP A 132 0.46 17.34 -20.30
N GLY A 133 0.45 16.05 -20.61
CA GLY A 133 0.94 14.97 -19.74
C GLY A 133 -0.04 14.48 -18.67
N HIS A 134 -1.13 15.23 -18.45
CA HIS A 134 -2.15 14.91 -17.44
C HIS A 134 -3.24 13.99 -17.98
N TRP A 135 -3.99 13.34 -17.09
CA TRP A 135 -5.19 12.56 -17.46
C TRP A 135 -6.47 13.35 -17.22
N ASP A 136 -6.63 13.85 -16.00
CA ASP A 136 -7.80 14.58 -15.56
C ASP A 136 -7.37 15.78 -14.73
N LYS A 137 -8.01 16.91 -14.98
CA LYS A 137 -7.76 18.22 -14.36
C LYS A 137 -9.07 18.87 -13.91
N SER A 138 -10.15 18.09 -13.85
CA SER A 138 -11.41 18.56 -13.32
C SER A 138 -11.31 18.80 -11.81
N ILE A 139 -12.16 19.67 -11.30
CA ILE A 139 -12.22 19.96 -9.87
C ILE A 139 -12.66 18.69 -9.15
N SER A 140 -11.89 18.24 -8.16
CA SER A 140 -12.28 17.11 -7.31
C SER A 140 -13.63 17.37 -6.65
N ALA A 141 -14.47 16.35 -6.58
CA ALA A 141 -15.74 16.39 -5.86
C ALA A 141 -15.54 16.61 -4.35
N ARG A 142 -14.34 16.38 -3.82
CA ARG A 142 -13.97 16.63 -2.41
C ARG A 142 -13.65 18.10 -2.13
N LEU A 143 -13.31 18.89 -3.15
CA LEU A 143 -13.12 20.33 -3.02
C LEU A 143 -14.49 21.03 -2.96
N THR A 144 -15.06 21.09 -1.76
CA THR A 144 -16.44 21.56 -1.54
C THR A 144 -16.54 23.01 -1.07
N SER A 145 -15.47 23.60 -0.53
CA SER A 145 -15.48 24.99 -0.08
C SER A 145 -15.14 25.97 -1.20
N ALA A 146 -15.67 27.20 -1.11
CA ALA A 146 -15.36 28.25 -2.06
C ALA A 146 -13.87 28.60 -2.08
N GLU A 147 -13.21 28.54 -0.91
CA GLU A 147 -11.78 28.75 -0.77
C GLU A 147 -10.98 27.67 -1.48
N ALA A 148 -11.33 26.39 -1.31
CA ALA A 148 -10.64 25.27 -1.96
C ALA A 148 -10.80 25.31 -3.49
N ILE A 149 -12.01 25.61 -3.97
CA ILE A 149 -12.29 25.78 -5.39
C ILE A 149 -11.52 26.99 -5.96
N SER A 150 -11.47 28.10 -5.22
CA SER A 150 -10.71 29.28 -5.63
C SER A 150 -9.21 28.99 -5.69
N TRP A 151 -8.67 28.28 -4.71
CA TRP A 151 -7.27 27.84 -4.69
C TRP A 151 -6.97 26.98 -5.90
N TRP A 152 -7.76 25.94 -6.16
CA TRP A 152 -7.60 25.06 -7.32
C TRP A 152 -7.56 25.86 -8.63
N ARG A 153 -8.50 26.79 -8.80
CA ARG A 153 -8.58 27.66 -9.98
C ARG A 153 -7.41 28.64 -10.09
N SER A 154 -6.75 28.97 -8.99
CA SER A 154 -5.57 29.84 -8.99
C SER A 154 -4.29 29.11 -9.39
N LEU A 155 -4.25 27.77 -9.33
CA LEU A 155 -3.07 27.00 -9.68
C LEU A 155 -2.74 27.16 -11.17
N PRO A 156 -1.44 27.28 -11.53
CA PRO A 156 -1.00 27.18 -12.91
C PRO A 156 -1.47 25.85 -13.54
N PRO A 157 -1.72 25.79 -14.85
CA PRO A 157 -2.19 24.58 -15.49
C PRO A 157 -1.30 23.36 -15.24
N ALA A 158 0.02 23.52 -15.14
CA ALA A 158 0.95 22.41 -14.88
C ALA A 158 0.85 21.82 -13.45
N ARG A 159 0.19 22.53 -12.52
CA ARG A 159 -0.04 22.14 -11.13
C ARG A 159 -1.46 21.63 -10.86
N GLN A 160 -2.28 21.48 -11.89
CA GLN A 160 -3.63 20.94 -11.79
C GLN A 160 -3.65 19.56 -12.41
N GLY A 161 -4.08 18.54 -11.67
CA GLY A 161 -4.32 17.21 -12.25
C GLY A 161 -3.28 16.17 -11.85
N THR A 162 -2.46 16.45 -10.84
CA THR A 162 -1.39 15.56 -10.41
C THR A 162 -1.91 14.56 -9.40
N LEU A 163 -2.41 15.02 -8.25
CA LEU A 163 -3.08 14.18 -7.25
C LEU A 163 -4.61 14.22 -7.38
N PHE A 164 -5.18 15.38 -7.68
CA PHE A 164 -6.63 15.59 -7.82
C PHE A 164 -7.04 15.75 -9.30
N PRO A 165 -8.24 15.33 -9.72
CA PRO A 165 -9.26 14.65 -8.92
C PRO A 165 -8.86 13.20 -8.62
N GLU A 166 -9.38 12.67 -7.52
CA GLU A 166 -9.03 11.32 -7.07
C GLU A 166 -9.39 10.29 -8.16
N TRP A 167 -8.58 9.24 -8.23
CA TRP A 167 -8.70 8.08 -9.13
C TRP A 167 -8.47 8.34 -10.62
N THR A 168 -8.60 9.58 -11.07
CA THR A 168 -8.54 9.96 -12.49
C THR A 168 -7.41 10.93 -12.82
N SER A 169 -6.79 11.57 -11.82
CA SER A 169 -5.58 12.38 -11.99
C SER A 169 -4.36 11.57 -12.45
N THR A 170 -3.27 12.28 -12.69
CA THR A 170 -2.03 11.75 -13.26
C THR A 170 -1.39 10.68 -12.37
N ALA A 171 -1.27 10.91 -11.06
CA ALA A 171 -0.66 9.97 -10.14
C ALA A 171 -1.43 8.64 -10.11
N TRP A 172 -2.76 8.69 -9.97
CA TRP A 172 -3.61 7.50 -9.93
C TRP A 172 -3.63 6.74 -11.26
N SER A 173 -3.62 7.46 -12.38
CA SER A 173 -3.56 6.85 -13.70
C SER A 173 -2.22 6.14 -13.93
N LEU A 174 -1.11 6.75 -13.53
CA LEU A 174 0.20 6.11 -13.65
C LEU A 174 0.34 4.89 -12.72
N MET A 175 -0.26 4.93 -11.53
CA MET A 175 -0.35 3.77 -10.64
C MET A 175 -1.11 2.61 -11.28
N LEU A 176 -2.22 2.88 -11.97
CA LEU A 176 -2.96 1.85 -12.70
C LEU A 176 -2.13 1.26 -13.83
N LEU A 177 -1.41 2.08 -14.61
CA LEU A 177 -0.51 1.56 -15.67
C LEU A 177 0.59 0.64 -15.09
N ARG A 178 1.20 1.00 -13.95
CA ARG A 178 2.11 0.10 -13.23
C ARG A 178 1.40 -1.17 -12.76
N ALA A 179 0.22 -1.05 -12.15
CA ALA A 179 -0.55 -2.19 -11.65
C ALA A 179 -0.93 -3.16 -12.77
N PHE A 180 -1.33 -2.66 -13.94
CA PHE A 180 -1.63 -3.44 -15.14
C PHE A 180 -0.40 -4.14 -15.72
N GLY A 181 0.80 -3.64 -15.40
CA GLY A 181 2.04 -4.20 -15.89
C GLY A 181 2.45 -3.64 -17.24
N LEU A 182 2.14 -2.38 -17.53
CA LEU A 182 2.62 -1.76 -18.76
C LEU A 182 4.15 -1.90 -18.86
N ASP A 183 4.65 -2.47 -19.96
CA ASP A 183 6.09 -2.62 -20.15
C ASP A 183 6.78 -1.25 -20.17
N PRO A 184 7.67 -0.92 -19.22
CA PRO A 184 8.34 0.37 -19.17
C PRO A 184 9.25 0.64 -20.38
N ALA A 185 9.67 -0.40 -21.10
CA ALA A 185 10.50 -0.26 -22.31
C ALA A 185 9.68 0.12 -23.56
N CYS A 186 8.37 -0.11 -23.56
CA CYS A 186 7.53 0.14 -24.73
C CYS A 186 7.42 1.65 -25.05
N LEU A 187 7.20 1.97 -26.32
CA LEU A 187 7.16 3.36 -26.79
C LEU A 187 6.07 4.18 -26.09
N GLN A 188 4.90 3.58 -25.86
CA GLN A 188 3.77 4.21 -25.21
C GLN A 188 4.10 4.60 -23.75
N ALA A 189 4.72 3.69 -23.00
CA ALA A 189 5.16 3.98 -21.63
C ALA A 189 6.20 5.10 -21.59
N ARG A 190 7.22 5.02 -22.47
CA ARG A 190 8.29 6.01 -22.54
C ARG A 190 7.76 7.40 -22.87
N GLU A 191 6.83 7.51 -23.82
CA GLU A 191 6.22 8.79 -24.19
C GLU A 191 5.33 9.32 -23.06
N ALA A 192 4.52 8.46 -22.43
CA ALA A 192 3.66 8.87 -21.34
C ALA A 192 4.45 9.41 -20.16
N VAL A 193 5.49 8.70 -19.75
CA VAL A 193 6.39 9.08 -18.65
C VAL A 193 7.21 10.31 -19.01
N ARG A 194 7.60 10.49 -20.28
CA ARG A 194 8.31 11.69 -20.76
C ARG A 194 7.44 12.93 -20.59
N ARG A 195 6.16 12.88 -20.98
CA ARG A 195 5.23 14.01 -20.79
C ARG A 195 5.05 14.38 -19.33
N ILE A 196 4.91 13.38 -18.46
CA ILE A 196 4.80 13.61 -17.01
C ILE A 196 6.05 14.33 -16.49
N ARG A 197 7.24 13.80 -16.80
CA ARG A 197 8.52 14.41 -16.40
C ARG A 197 8.64 15.87 -16.87
N ASP A 198 8.21 16.15 -18.10
CA ASP A 198 8.43 17.45 -18.74
C ASP A 198 7.37 18.51 -18.40
N GLN A 199 6.18 18.09 -17.96
CA GLN A 199 4.99 18.98 -17.96
C GLN A 199 4.13 18.92 -16.69
N VAL A 200 4.36 17.97 -15.78
CA VAL A 200 3.51 17.73 -14.60
C VAL A 200 4.25 18.12 -13.33
N ALA A 201 3.58 18.92 -12.49
CA ALA A 201 4.06 19.38 -11.20
C ALA A 201 3.00 19.19 -10.10
N TRP A 202 3.43 19.00 -8.86
CA TRP A 202 2.54 18.77 -7.72
C TRP A 202 1.68 19.98 -7.37
N GLU A 203 0.45 19.72 -6.92
CA GLU A 203 -0.45 20.77 -6.41
C GLU A 203 0.15 21.51 -5.21
N HIS A 204 0.89 20.82 -4.33
CA HIS A 204 1.49 21.32 -3.08
C HIS A 204 2.36 22.57 -3.31
N ASP A 205 3.52 22.44 -3.95
CA ASP A 205 4.44 23.56 -4.19
C ASP A 205 4.99 23.65 -5.62
N GLY A 206 4.50 22.82 -6.54
CA GLY A 206 4.92 22.82 -7.93
C GLY A 206 6.24 22.09 -8.18
N GLU A 207 6.60 21.18 -7.27
CA GLU A 207 7.69 20.25 -7.46
C GLU A 207 7.45 19.40 -8.71
N PRO A 208 8.49 19.11 -9.52
CA PRO A 208 8.36 18.17 -10.63
C PRO A 208 7.84 16.81 -10.14
N PHE A 209 6.99 16.14 -10.93
CA PHE A 209 6.32 14.89 -10.51
C PHE A 209 7.26 13.86 -9.84
N PHE A 210 8.40 13.54 -10.47
CA PHE A 210 9.35 12.54 -9.97
C PHE A 210 10.30 13.06 -8.88
N ALA A 211 10.24 14.34 -8.52
CA ALA A 211 10.90 14.88 -7.33
C ALA A 211 10.12 14.57 -6.05
N GLY A 212 8.86 14.11 -6.17
CA GLY A 212 8.00 13.80 -5.05
C GLY A 212 7.44 15.06 -4.38
N GLU A 213 6.84 14.84 -3.22
CA GLU A 213 6.19 15.86 -2.40
C GLU A 213 6.69 15.75 -0.94
N VAL A 214 5.88 16.14 0.03
CA VAL A 214 6.20 16.08 1.46
C VAL A 214 5.77 14.74 2.07
N GLU A 215 4.56 14.28 1.75
CA GLU A 215 3.97 13.16 2.46
C GLU A 215 4.63 11.81 2.14
N PRO A 216 5.00 10.99 3.14
CA PRO A 216 5.64 9.69 2.91
C PRO A 216 4.76 8.72 2.12
N CYS A 217 3.44 8.80 2.28
CA CYS A 217 2.47 7.99 1.53
C CYS A 217 2.46 8.33 0.03
N ILE A 218 2.61 9.61 -0.33
CA ILE A 218 2.71 10.04 -1.73
C ILE A 218 4.09 9.70 -2.28
N ASN A 219 5.13 10.01 -1.52
CA ASN A 219 6.52 9.72 -1.87
C ASN A 219 6.78 8.22 -2.08
N GLY A 220 6.19 7.34 -1.27
CA GLY A 220 6.24 5.89 -1.49
C GLY A 220 5.69 5.47 -2.87
N LYS A 221 4.55 6.05 -3.28
CA LYS A 221 3.98 5.82 -4.62
C LYS A 221 4.90 6.36 -5.72
N VAL A 222 5.45 7.56 -5.55
CA VAL A 222 6.37 8.15 -6.54
C VAL A 222 7.64 7.32 -6.69
N VAL A 223 8.19 6.80 -5.59
CA VAL A 223 9.33 5.86 -5.65
C VAL A 223 8.95 4.61 -6.43
N ALA A 224 7.78 4.01 -6.16
CA ALA A 224 7.31 2.84 -6.89
C ALA A 224 7.17 3.10 -8.40
N LEU A 225 6.59 4.25 -8.77
CA LEU A 225 6.41 4.66 -10.16
C LEU A 225 7.74 4.97 -10.84
N GLY A 226 8.60 5.73 -10.19
CA GLY A 226 9.89 6.12 -10.74
C GLY A 226 10.81 4.93 -10.94
N ALA A 227 10.93 4.05 -9.93
CA ALA A 227 11.72 2.82 -10.03
C ALA A 227 11.22 1.92 -11.17
N TYR A 228 9.90 1.72 -11.28
CA TYR A 228 9.31 0.89 -12.33
C TYR A 228 9.53 1.44 -13.74
N PHE A 229 9.41 2.77 -13.92
CA PHE A 229 9.51 3.43 -15.23
C PHE A 229 10.90 4.03 -15.54
N GLY A 230 11.92 3.71 -14.75
CA GLY A 230 13.29 4.17 -14.99
C GLY A 230 13.47 5.69 -14.82
N ARG A 231 12.90 6.25 -13.75
CA ARG A 231 13.09 7.65 -13.33
C ARG A 231 13.79 7.71 -11.99
N ASP A 232 14.65 8.70 -11.84
CA ASP A 232 15.42 8.91 -10.62
C ASP A 232 14.51 9.37 -9.48
N THR A 233 14.55 8.64 -8.38
CA THR A 233 13.83 8.91 -7.14
C THR A 233 14.75 8.80 -5.91
N HIS A 234 16.07 8.82 -6.11
CA HIS A 234 17.05 8.63 -5.04
C HIS A 234 16.89 9.65 -3.90
N GLY A 235 16.60 10.92 -4.25
CA GLY A 235 16.33 11.96 -3.25
C GLY A 235 15.11 11.65 -2.37
N ILE A 236 14.04 11.10 -2.97
CA ILE A 236 12.84 10.68 -2.23
C ILE A 236 13.16 9.49 -1.33
N VAL A 237 13.90 8.50 -1.83
CA VAL A 237 14.31 7.34 -1.02
C VAL A 237 15.13 7.79 0.19
N HIS A 238 16.14 8.65 0.00
CA HIS A 238 16.93 9.18 1.10
C HIS A 238 16.06 9.90 2.15
N ARG A 239 15.07 10.68 1.71
CA ARG A 239 14.10 11.33 2.60
C ARG A 239 13.30 10.30 3.41
N LEU A 240 12.71 9.30 2.74
CA LEU A 240 11.94 8.24 3.41
C LEU A 240 12.78 7.46 4.43
N LEU A 241 14.06 7.21 4.16
CA LEU A 241 14.96 6.56 5.13
C LEU A 241 15.16 7.41 6.39
N GLY A 242 15.23 8.73 6.25
CA GLY A 242 15.36 9.67 7.36
C GLY A 242 14.06 9.89 8.15
N GLU A 243 12.90 9.66 7.52
CA GLU A 243 11.58 9.85 8.13
C GLU A 243 11.05 8.60 8.85
N GLN A 244 11.67 7.43 8.65
CA GLN A 244 11.19 6.20 9.27
C GLN A 244 11.15 6.31 10.79
N MET A 245 10.01 5.95 11.36
CA MET A 245 9.72 6.12 12.78
C MET A 245 10.33 5.00 13.61
N SER A 246 10.37 5.17 14.93
CA SER A 246 11.01 4.22 15.85
C SER A 246 10.31 2.85 15.92
N ASP A 247 9.05 2.77 15.54
CA ASP A 247 8.29 1.52 15.41
C ASP A 247 8.44 0.86 14.02
N GLY A 248 9.30 1.40 13.16
CA GLY A 248 9.57 0.89 11.82
C GLY A 248 8.57 1.36 10.75
N GLY A 249 7.48 2.02 11.12
CA GLY A 249 6.51 2.54 10.16
C GLY A 249 6.82 3.94 9.62
N TRP A 250 5.94 4.42 8.77
CA TRP A 250 5.88 5.81 8.29
C TRP A 250 4.48 6.37 8.56
N ASN A 251 4.36 7.69 8.68
CA ASN A 251 3.07 8.34 8.90
C ASN A 251 3.05 9.73 8.25
N CYS A 252 2.02 10.03 7.48
CA CYS A 252 1.84 11.37 6.89
C CYS A 252 1.54 12.42 7.99
N GLU A 253 1.01 12.01 9.15
CA GLU A 253 0.82 12.85 10.34
C GLU A 253 2.08 13.11 11.17
N GLN A 254 3.26 12.66 10.73
CA GLN A 254 4.50 12.87 11.48
C GLN A 254 4.83 14.36 11.63
N GLU A 255 4.57 15.18 10.61
CA GLU A 255 4.74 16.63 10.67
C GLU A 255 3.79 17.30 11.67
N ASN A 256 2.64 16.69 11.93
CA ASN A 256 1.66 17.11 12.92
C ASN A 256 1.91 16.52 14.32
N GLY A 257 3.05 15.84 14.51
CA GLY A 257 3.51 15.33 15.80
C GLY A 257 3.16 13.88 16.11
N SER A 258 2.66 13.11 15.14
CA SER A 258 2.49 11.67 15.32
C SER A 258 3.85 11.01 15.60
N THR A 259 3.87 10.11 16.58
CA THR A 259 5.06 9.31 16.96
C THR A 259 4.90 7.83 16.64
N ARG A 260 3.82 7.46 15.93
CA ARG A 260 3.50 6.09 15.51
C ARG A 260 3.35 6.00 14.01
N GLY A 261 3.87 4.95 13.39
CA GLY A 261 3.59 4.64 12.00
C GLY A 261 2.10 4.40 11.76
N SER A 262 1.63 4.63 10.53
CA SER A 262 0.29 4.25 10.06
C SER A 262 0.38 3.15 9.01
N PHE A 263 -0.62 2.28 8.93
CA PHE A 263 -0.67 1.21 7.93
C PHE A 263 -0.71 1.74 6.50
N HIS A 264 -1.50 2.80 6.25
CA HIS A 264 -1.64 3.41 4.93
C HIS A 264 -0.32 3.94 4.40
N SER A 265 0.36 4.80 5.18
CA SER A 265 1.64 5.35 4.74
C SER A 265 2.72 4.28 4.67
N THR A 266 2.74 3.35 5.64
CA THR A 266 3.75 2.28 5.66
C THR A 266 3.63 1.37 4.44
N ILE A 267 2.44 0.92 4.04
CA ILE A 267 2.31 0.01 2.89
C ILE A 267 2.69 0.68 1.56
N ASP A 268 2.42 1.98 1.40
CA ASP A 268 2.81 2.73 0.20
C ASP A 268 4.33 2.92 0.13
N VAL A 269 4.98 3.22 1.25
CA VAL A 269 6.45 3.29 1.31
C VAL A 269 7.08 1.92 1.05
N LEU A 270 6.55 0.86 1.65
CA LEU A 270 7.05 -0.50 1.44
C LEU A 270 6.96 -0.96 -0.02
N ASP A 271 5.87 -0.65 -0.72
CA ASP A 271 5.75 -0.94 -2.16
C ASP A 271 6.78 -0.14 -2.98
N GLY A 272 7.01 1.12 -2.62
CA GLY A 272 8.06 1.97 -3.20
C GLY A 272 9.46 1.39 -3.01
N LEU A 273 9.86 1.11 -1.77
CA LEU A 273 11.20 0.58 -1.47
C LEU A 273 11.42 -0.79 -2.12
N LEU A 274 10.40 -1.66 -2.15
CA LEU A 274 10.50 -2.96 -2.81
C LEU A 274 10.75 -2.81 -4.32
N GLU A 275 10.05 -1.88 -4.99
CA GLU A 275 10.28 -1.63 -6.41
C GLU A 275 11.65 -1.01 -6.66
N TYR A 276 12.10 -0.11 -5.79
CA TYR A 276 13.43 0.49 -5.85
C TYR A 276 14.53 -0.56 -5.71
N GLU A 277 14.39 -1.51 -4.78
CA GLU A 277 15.33 -2.63 -4.63
C GLU A 277 15.43 -3.46 -5.91
N ARG A 278 14.31 -3.81 -6.53
CA ARG A 278 14.29 -4.56 -7.79
C ARG A 278 15.00 -3.82 -8.91
N ALA A 279 14.84 -2.50 -8.98
CA ALA A 279 15.44 -1.67 -10.02
C ALA A 279 16.94 -1.41 -9.81
N THR A 280 17.43 -1.38 -8.56
CA THR A 280 18.79 -0.93 -8.21
C THR A 280 19.69 -2.03 -7.67
N GLY A 281 19.16 -3.23 -7.43
CA GLY A 281 19.89 -4.33 -6.78
C GLY A 281 19.87 -4.28 -5.25
N GLY A 282 19.05 -3.41 -4.65
CA GLY A 282 18.75 -3.38 -3.22
C GLY A 282 19.91 -2.94 -2.32
N PRO A 283 20.17 -1.62 -2.21
CA PRO A 283 21.12 -1.10 -1.23
C PRO A 283 20.77 -1.56 0.19
N ALA A 284 21.78 -1.95 0.98
CA ALA A 284 21.57 -2.57 2.29
C ALA A 284 20.72 -1.72 3.25
N GLU A 285 20.86 -0.40 3.20
CA GLU A 285 20.07 0.54 4.01
C GLU A 285 18.58 0.57 3.61
N VAL A 286 18.28 0.45 2.32
CA VAL A 286 16.92 0.37 1.79
C VAL A 286 16.27 -0.93 2.25
N SER A 287 16.99 -2.05 2.12
CA SER A 287 16.51 -3.35 2.60
C SER A 287 16.34 -3.40 4.11
N ALA A 288 17.24 -2.81 4.88
CA ALA A 288 17.08 -2.71 6.32
C ALA A 288 15.83 -1.90 6.69
N ALA A 289 15.59 -0.76 6.05
CA ALA A 289 14.39 0.06 6.30
C ALA A 289 13.10 -0.67 5.90
N ARG A 290 13.08 -1.31 4.72
CA ARG A 290 11.93 -2.09 4.25
C ARG A 290 11.62 -3.26 5.18
N LEU A 291 12.64 -3.96 5.69
CA LEU A 291 12.44 -5.06 6.65
C LEU A 291 11.93 -4.56 8.02
N ARG A 292 12.33 -3.36 8.48
CA ARG A 292 11.72 -2.77 9.68
C ARG A 292 10.24 -2.42 9.48
N GLY A 293 9.87 -1.86 8.33
CA GLY A 293 8.46 -1.59 8.02
C GLY A 293 7.64 -2.87 7.78
N HIS A 294 8.27 -3.91 7.27
CA HIS A 294 7.68 -5.26 7.21
C HIS A 294 7.35 -5.74 8.62
N GLU A 295 8.30 -5.64 9.56
CA GLU A 295 8.09 -6.05 10.95
C GLU A 295 7.00 -5.22 11.63
N TYR A 296 6.89 -3.91 11.33
CA TYR A 296 5.77 -3.06 11.79
C TYR A 296 4.39 -3.68 11.47
N LEU A 297 4.22 -4.26 10.27
CA LEU A 297 2.98 -4.93 9.89
C LEU A 297 2.79 -6.26 10.64
N LEU A 298 3.86 -7.05 10.79
CA LEU A 298 3.81 -8.38 11.40
C LEU A 298 3.60 -8.34 12.92
N GLU A 299 4.24 -7.43 13.65
CA GLU A 299 4.02 -7.25 15.09
C GLU A 299 2.54 -6.99 15.41
N ARG A 300 1.86 -6.33 14.48
CA ARG A 300 0.44 -6.02 14.52
C ARG A 300 -0.43 -7.09 13.88
N ARG A 301 0.11 -8.29 13.60
CA ARG A 301 -0.61 -9.40 12.95
C ARG A 301 -1.40 -8.94 11.72
N MET A 302 -0.81 -8.02 10.95
CA MET A 302 -1.37 -7.37 9.77
C MET A 302 -2.53 -6.38 9.99
N PHE A 303 -3.27 -6.40 11.10
CA PHE A 303 -4.43 -5.51 11.28
C PHE A 303 -4.90 -5.33 12.75
N ARG A 304 -4.07 -5.72 13.72
CA ARG A 304 -4.36 -5.71 15.16
C ARG A 304 -3.62 -4.57 15.87
N ARG A 305 -4.30 -3.93 16.81
CA ARG A 305 -3.69 -2.96 17.74
C ARG A 305 -2.73 -3.70 18.67
N LEU A 306 -1.52 -3.16 18.87
CA LEU A 306 -0.57 -3.73 19.84
C LEU A 306 -1.09 -3.65 21.28
N SER A 307 -1.82 -2.58 21.62
CA SER A 307 -2.30 -2.32 22.97
C SER A 307 -3.44 -3.24 23.40
N THR A 308 -4.38 -3.51 22.50
CA THR A 308 -5.62 -4.25 22.84
C THR A 308 -5.79 -5.58 22.11
N GLY A 309 -5.05 -5.82 21.03
CA GLY A 309 -5.29 -6.97 20.14
C GLY A 309 -6.57 -6.86 19.30
N GLU A 310 -7.32 -5.77 19.41
CA GLU A 310 -8.52 -5.54 18.61
C GLU A 310 -8.16 -5.16 17.17
N VAL A 311 -9.13 -5.30 16.26
CA VAL A 311 -8.98 -4.83 14.87
C VAL A 311 -8.77 -3.32 14.88
N ILE A 312 -7.75 -2.84 14.17
CA ILE A 312 -7.42 -1.41 14.07
C ILE A 312 -8.58 -0.65 13.43
N ASP A 313 -8.96 -1.08 12.22
CA ASP A 313 -10.07 -0.53 11.45
C ASP A 313 -10.81 -1.70 10.77
N PRO A 314 -12.14 -1.85 10.98
CA PRO A 314 -12.94 -2.86 10.29
C PRO A 314 -12.80 -2.82 8.75
N ALA A 315 -12.52 -1.66 8.14
CA ALA A 315 -12.30 -1.53 6.71
C ALA A 315 -11.05 -2.28 6.22
N PHE A 316 -10.10 -2.60 7.10
CA PHE A 316 -8.93 -3.41 6.73
C PHE A 316 -9.31 -4.86 6.43
N THR A 317 -10.48 -5.29 6.90
CA THR A 317 -11.04 -6.62 6.65
C THR A 317 -11.89 -6.70 5.37
N GLN A 318 -12.01 -5.60 4.62
CA GLN A 318 -12.82 -5.53 3.41
C GLN A 318 -11.91 -5.33 2.19
N PHE A 319 -11.96 -6.26 1.23
CA PHE A 319 -11.01 -6.25 0.11
C PHE A 319 -11.39 -5.21 -0.95
N SER A 320 -10.50 -4.25 -1.17
CA SER A 320 -10.65 -3.17 -2.15
C SER A 320 -9.84 -3.45 -3.42
N TYR A 321 -10.37 -3.01 -4.56
CA TYR A 321 -9.57 -2.82 -5.77
C TYR A 321 -10.13 -1.69 -6.66
N PRO A 322 -9.28 -0.83 -7.26
CA PRO A 322 -7.88 -0.60 -6.90
C PRO A 322 -7.75 -0.18 -5.44
N THR A 323 -6.65 -0.53 -4.79
CA THR A 323 -6.46 -0.19 -3.37
C THR A 323 -6.13 1.29 -3.18
N TYR A 324 -5.49 1.93 -4.17
CA TYR A 324 -5.05 3.32 -4.11
C TYR A 324 -4.20 3.63 -2.86
N TRP A 325 -4.68 4.45 -1.92
CA TRP A 325 -4.03 4.72 -0.62
C TRP A 325 -4.43 3.71 0.46
N HIS A 326 -5.55 3.01 0.27
CA HIS A 326 -6.15 2.17 1.30
C HIS A 326 -5.28 0.95 1.58
N TYR A 327 -5.18 0.63 2.86
CA TYR A 327 -4.64 -0.63 3.35
C TYR A 327 -5.81 -1.58 3.59
N ASP A 328 -5.73 -2.76 2.98
CA ASP A 328 -6.50 -3.92 3.40
C ASP A 328 -5.55 -5.09 3.64
N VAL A 329 -6.01 -6.07 4.42
CA VAL A 329 -5.20 -7.24 4.78
C VAL A 329 -4.68 -7.97 3.54
N LEU A 330 -5.49 -8.07 2.48
CA LEU A 330 -5.08 -8.72 1.23
C LEU A 330 -3.93 -7.96 0.54
N ARG A 331 -3.86 -6.63 0.65
CA ARG A 331 -2.77 -5.79 0.13
C ARG A 331 -1.49 -6.05 0.91
N GLY A 332 -1.58 -6.08 2.24
CA GLY A 332 -0.44 -6.42 3.09
C GLY A 332 0.14 -7.79 2.76
N LEU A 333 -0.71 -8.81 2.65
CA LEU A 333 -0.29 -10.18 2.32
C LEU A 333 0.30 -10.30 0.91
N ASP A 334 -0.33 -9.67 -0.09
CA ASP A 334 0.20 -9.70 -1.47
C ASP A 334 1.54 -8.95 -1.57
N TYR A 335 1.76 -7.90 -0.78
CA TYR A 335 3.07 -7.26 -0.61
C TYR A 335 4.10 -8.24 -0.02
N LEU A 336 3.79 -8.92 1.09
CA LEU A 336 4.71 -9.88 1.72
C LEU A 336 5.13 -10.98 0.74
N ARG A 337 4.15 -11.53 0.01
CA ARG A 337 4.41 -12.47 -1.09
C ARG A 337 5.34 -11.86 -2.13
N ALA A 338 5.01 -10.66 -2.64
CA ALA A 338 5.79 -10.01 -3.68
C ALA A 338 7.22 -9.68 -3.23
N ALA A 339 7.42 -9.44 -1.94
CA ALA A 339 8.73 -9.23 -1.31
C ALA A 339 9.54 -10.52 -1.12
N GLY A 340 9.01 -11.69 -1.50
CA GLY A 340 9.68 -12.97 -1.30
C GLY A 340 9.79 -13.37 0.16
N ALA A 341 8.92 -12.83 1.02
CA ALA A 341 8.90 -13.19 2.44
C ALA A 341 8.58 -14.67 2.62
N VAL A 342 9.20 -15.32 3.61
CA VAL A 342 8.74 -16.63 4.08
C VAL A 342 7.49 -16.40 4.93
N PRO A 343 6.39 -17.14 4.73
CA PRO A 343 5.21 -17.06 5.57
C PRO A 343 5.53 -17.13 7.07
N ASP A 344 5.19 -16.06 7.79
CA ASP A 344 5.34 -15.94 9.25
C ASP A 344 4.07 -16.45 9.95
N GLU A 345 4.18 -17.07 11.13
CA GLU A 345 3.01 -17.54 11.87
C GLU A 345 2.03 -16.41 12.23
N ARG A 346 2.52 -15.18 12.35
CA ARG A 346 1.74 -13.98 12.68
C ARG A 346 0.78 -13.57 11.57
N VAL A 347 0.95 -14.09 10.34
CA VAL A 347 -0.01 -13.86 9.25
C VAL A 347 -1.17 -14.86 9.23
N ALA A 348 -1.16 -15.91 10.08
CA ALA A 348 -2.15 -16.98 10.01
C ALA A 348 -3.59 -16.46 10.11
N GLU A 349 -3.85 -15.55 11.04
CA GLU A 349 -5.18 -14.95 11.21
C GLU A 349 -5.64 -14.15 9.98
N ALA A 350 -4.70 -13.45 9.35
CA ALA A 350 -4.96 -12.71 8.12
C ALA A 350 -5.24 -13.65 6.94
N ILE A 351 -4.58 -14.81 6.90
CA ILE A 351 -4.85 -15.87 5.91
C ILE A 351 -6.22 -16.50 6.13
N ASP A 352 -6.59 -16.83 7.37
CA ASP A 352 -7.92 -17.36 7.71
C ASP A 352 -9.03 -16.40 7.23
N LEU A 353 -8.81 -15.09 7.39
CA LEU A 353 -9.72 -14.07 6.87
C LEU A 353 -9.84 -14.14 5.35
N VAL A 354 -8.73 -14.27 4.62
CA VAL A 354 -8.74 -14.44 3.16
C VAL A 354 -9.50 -15.70 2.79
N GLU A 355 -9.22 -16.84 3.41
CA GLU A 355 -9.91 -18.11 3.10
C GLU A 355 -11.41 -18.04 3.35
N SER A 356 -11.83 -17.39 4.45
CA SER A 356 -13.24 -17.27 4.84
C SER A 356 -14.11 -16.51 3.83
N LYS A 357 -13.49 -15.69 2.97
CA LYS A 357 -14.17 -14.84 1.97
C LYS A 357 -14.27 -15.48 0.59
N ARG A 358 -13.70 -16.68 0.41
CA ARG A 358 -13.83 -17.45 -0.82
C ARG A 358 -15.30 -17.87 -1.00
N ASP A 359 -15.90 -17.54 -2.13
CA ASP A 359 -17.24 -18.00 -2.46
C ASP A 359 -17.28 -19.48 -2.90
N ALA A 360 -18.48 -20.01 -3.11
CA ALA A 360 -18.69 -21.40 -3.51
C ALA A 360 -18.10 -21.75 -4.90
N ASN A 361 -17.75 -20.75 -5.71
CA ASN A 361 -17.11 -20.92 -7.01
C ASN A 361 -15.60 -20.60 -6.94
N GLY A 362 -15.02 -20.46 -5.74
CA GLY A 362 -13.60 -20.18 -5.57
C GLY A 362 -13.18 -18.73 -5.87
N ARG A 363 -14.10 -17.77 -5.84
CA ARG A 363 -13.86 -16.35 -6.18
C ARG A 363 -13.96 -15.45 -4.95
N TRP A 364 -13.38 -14.25 -5.02
CA TRP A 364 -13.40 -13.27 -3.93
C TRP A 364 -14.16 -12.00 -4.32
N PRO A 365 -14.93 -11.40 -3.39
CA PRO A 365 -15.72 -10.22 -3.67
C PRO A 365 -14.88 -8.93 -3.75
N LEU A 366 -15.43 -7.90 -4.38
CA LEU A 366 -15.07 -6.49 -4.15
C LEU A 366 -15.92 -5.94 -3.01
N GLU A 367 -15.34 -5.64 -1.84
CA GLU A 367 -16.12 -5.31 -0.63
C GLU A 367 -16.12 -3.83 -0.29
N ASN A 368 -15.05 -3.12 -0.63
CA ASN A 368 -14.90 -1.70 -0.29
C ASN A 368 -14.41 -0.89 -1.50
N PRO A 369 -15.26 -0.66 -2.52
CA PRO A 369 -14.94 0.23 -3.62
C PRO A 369 -14.89 1.69 -3.13
N HIS A 370 -13.85 2.41 -3.56
CA HIS A 370 -13.66 3.80 -3.13
C HIS A 370 -14.62 4.76 -3.87
N PRO A 371 -15.28 5.69 -3.16
CA PRO A 371 -16.18 6.64 -3.80
C PRO A 371 -15.40 7.59 -4.71
N GLY A 372 -15.94 7.86 -5.88
CA GLY A 372 -15.35 8.77 -6.87
C GLY A 372 -15.59 8.28 -8.29
N ARG A 373 -15.14 9.09 -9.25
CA ARG A 373 -15.20 8.71 -10.67
C ARG A 373 -14.00 7.82 -10.99
N LEU A 374 -14.23 6.70 -11.67
CA LEU A 374 -13.17 5.87 -12.26
C LEU A 374 -13.07 6.16 -13.75
N HIS A 375 -11.88 5.93 -14.34
CA HIS A 375 -11.73 5.90 -15.81
C HIS A 375 -12.56 4.77 -16.42
N PHE A 376 -12.53 3.59 -15.78
CA PHE A 376 -13.20 2.38 -16.24
C PHE A 376 -13.78 1.61 -15.05
N ALA A 377 -14.89 0.90 -15.27
CA ALA A 377 -15.30 -0.17 -14.37
C ALA A 377 -14.40 -1.39 -14.62
N MET A 378 -13.69 -1.84 -13.58
CA MET A 378 -12.75 -2.98 -13.66
C MET A 378 -13.33 -4.28 -13.08
N ASP A 379 -14.49 -4.20 -12.42
CA ASP A 379 -15.19 -5.32 -11.79
C ASP A 379 -16.70 -5.10 -11.90
N GLU A 380 -17.48 -6.12 -11.55
CA GLU A 380 -18.96 -6.13 -11.62
C GLU A 380 -19.65 -5.29 -10.52
N GLY A 381 -18.88 -4.65 -9.64
CA GLY A 381 -19.39 -3.80 -8.55
C GLY A 381 -19.29 -4.42 -7.16
N GLU A 382 -19.74 -3.66 -6.15
CA GLU A 382 -19.66 -4.03 -4.74
C GLU A 382 -20.40 -5.34 -4.42
N GLY A 383 -19.77 -6.19 -3.60
CA GLY A 383 -20.26 -7.50 -3.20
C GLY A 383 -20.21 -8.57 -4.29
N ARG A 384 -19.87 -8.22 -5.53
CA ARG A 384 -19.75 -9.16 -6.65
C ARG A 384 -18.33 -9.75 -6.74
N PRO A 385 -18.15 -10.95 -7.32
CA PRO A 385 -16.83 -11.50 -7.58
C PRO A 385 -15.94 -10.51 -8.34
N SER A 386 -14.75 -10.25 -7.80
CA SER A 386 -13.73 -9.40 -8.41
C SER A 386 -12.60 -10.24 -8.95
N ARG A 387 -12.22 -10.02 -10.21
CA ARG A 387 -11.10 -10.75 -10.83
C ARG A 387 -9.78 -10.34 -10.18
N TRP A 388 -9.62 -9.08 -9.82
CA TRP A 388 -8.43 -8.58 -9.16
C TRP A 388 -8.25 -9.13 -7.75
N ASN A 389 -9.30 -9.12 -6.93
CA ASN A 389 -9.21 -9.70 -5.59
C ASN A 389 -9.06 -11.22 -5.64
N THR A 390 -9.70 -11.89 -6.60
CA THR A 390 -9.51 -13.34 -6.81
C THR A 390 -8.07 -13.67 -7.19
N LEU A 391 -7.48 -12.95 -8.15
CA LEU A 391 -6.07 -13.11 -8.52
C LEU A 391 -5.13 -12.91 -7.33
N ARG A 392 -5.31 -11.82 -6.56
CA ARG A 392 -4.49 -11.52 -5.37
C ARG A 392 -4.63 -12.59 -4.29
N ALA A 393 -5.86 -13.00 -3.98
CA ALA A 393 -6.13 -14.02 -2.98
C ALA A 393 -5.52 -15.37 -3.36
N MET A 394 -5.70 -15.81 -4.61
CA MET A 394 -5.11 -17.07 -5.08
C MET A 394 -3.58 -17.06 -5.00
N ARG A 395 -2.93 -15.94 -5.35
CA ARG A 395 -1.47 -15.79 -5.21
C ARG A 395 -1.01 -15.86 -3.76
N VAL A 396 -1.72 -15.19 -2.86
CA VAL A 396 -1.42 -15.18 -1.43
C VAL A 396 -1.57 -16.58 -0.85
N LEU A 397 -2.67 -17.27 -1.13
CA LEU A 397 -2.90 -18.63 -0.63
C LEU A 397 -1.91 -19.64 -1.22
N ARG A 398 -1.58 -19.50 -2.51
CA ARG A 398 -0.53 -20.30 -3.15
C ARG A 398 0.81 -20.12 -2.42
N TRP A 399 1.21 -18.88 -2.16
CA TRP A 399 2.44 -18.54 -1.44
C TRP A 399 2.46 -19.09 -0.01
N TYR A 400 1.35 -18.96 0.71
CA TYR A 400 1.24 -19.43 2.09
C TYR A 400 1.33 -20.96 2.19
N HIS A 401 0.67 -21.69 1.28
CA HIS A 401 0.58 -23.16 1.33
C HIS A 401 1.78 -23.87 0.68
N GLN A 402 2.50 -23.24 -0.25
CA GLN A 402 3.65 -23.86 -0.93
C GLN A 402 4.96 -23.80 -0.13
N THR A 403 4.98 -23.04 0.96
CA THR A 403 6.15 -23.03 1.86
C THR A 403 6.03 -24.23 2.81
N PRO A 404 7.00 -25.16 2.85
CA PRO A 404 7.00 -26.22 3.85
C PRO A 404 6.92 -25.57 5.22
N ARG A 405 5.82 -25.80 5.94
CA ARG A 405 5.77 -25.48 7.37
C ARG A 405 6.89 -26.29 8.01
N SER A 406 7.97 -25.63 8.40
CA SER A 406 8.92 -26.22 9.34
C SER A 406 8.09 -26.78 10.47
N ALA A 407 8.01 -28.12 10.56
CA ALA A 407 7.21 -28.79 11.56
C ALA A 407 7.59 -28.19 12.91
N SER A 408 6.58 -27.76 13.67
CA SER A 408 6.74 -27.29 15.04
C SER A 408 7.59 -28.29 15.82
N SER A 409 8.88 -28.00 15.98
CA SER A 409 9.71 -28.69 16.95
C SER A 409 9.25 -28.21 18.31
N GLY A 410 8.60 -29.10 19.06
CA GLY A 410 8.28 -28.90 20.46
C GLY A 410 9.52 -28.54 21.29
N PRO A 411 9.32 -28.09 22.54
CA PRO A 411 10.36 -27.41 23.30
C PRO A 411 11.51 -28.37 23.60
N SER A 412 12.71 -28.05 23.11
CA SER A 412 13.95 -28.64 23.63
C SER A 412 14.51 -27.73 24.73
N PRO A 413 15.05 -28.30 25.83
CA PRO A 413 15.26 -27.57 27.06
C PRO A 413 16.57 -26.79 27.04
N GLY A 414 16.50 -25.54 27.52
CA GLY A 414 17.51 -24.88 28.36
C GLY A 414 18.94 -24.83 27.86
N LEU A 415 19.35 -23.68 27.34
CA LEU A 415 20.72 -23.19 27.50
C LEU A 415 20.68 -21.73 28.00
N THR A 416 21.11 -21.60 29.25
CA THR A 416 21.27 -20.38 30.03
C THR A 416 22.28 -19.40 29.44
N ARG A 417 22.01 -18.11 29.63
CA ARG A 417 22.91 -16.95 29.43
C ARG A 417 24.34 -17.17 29.96
N SER A 418 25.33 -16.71 29.20
CA SER A 418 26.63 -16.20 29.70
C SER A 418 27.21 -15.26 28.62
N SER A 419 27.08 -13.95 28.78
CA SER A 419 28.10 -13.00 29.29
C SER A 419 29.34 -12.83 28.39
N TYR A 420 29.49 -11.60 27.90
CA TYR A 420 30.65 -10.96 27.28
C TYR A 420 32.04 -11.51 27.67
N ALA A 421 32.91 -11.66 26.66
CA ALA A 421 34.36 -11.64 26.81
C ALA A 421 35.01 -11.03 25.54
N GLU A 422 35.83 -10.00 25.75
CA GLU A 422 36.67 -9.31 24.75
C GLU A 422 37.79 -10.23 24.20
N PRO A 423 38.34 -9.95 23.00
CA PRO A 423 39.52 -10.67 22.52
C PRO A 423 40.83 -10.05 23.06
N PRO A 424 41.88 -10.85 23.30
CA PRO A 424 43.13 -10.36 23.88
C PRO A 424 44.06 -9.74 22.84
N VAL A 425 44.78 -8.72 23.31
CA VAL A 425 45.93 -8.06 22.68
C VAL A 425 47.15 -8.99 22.73
N SER A 426 47.86 -9.15 21.61
CA SER A 426 49.24 -9.68 21.62
C SER A 426 50.22 -8.60 21.16
N ALA A 427 51.22 -8.33 22.00
CA ALA A 427 52.35 -7.44 21.73
C ALA A 427 53.58 -8.23 21.25
N ARG A 428 54.50 -7.49 20.60
CA ARG A 428 55.89 -7.77 20.15
C ARG A 428 56.00 -7.83 18.61
N ASP A 429 56.87 -7.08 17.92
CA ASP A 429 58.17 -6.46 18.24
C ASP A 429 58.34 -5.14 17.42
N LEU A 430 58.76 -4.03 18.03
CA LEU A 430 60.14 -3.48 18.02
C LEU A 430 60.73 -3.27 16.61
N ASP A 431 60.58 -2.07 16.05
CA ASP A 431 61.74 -1.26 15.67
C ASP A 431 61.36 0.21 15.41
N ARG A 432 62.14 1.12 15.99
CA ARG A 432 62.06 2.58 15.80
C ARG A 432 63.50 3.08 15.66
N PRO A 433 63.73 4.13 14.86
CA PRO A 433 64.40 5.28 15.46
C PRO A 433 63.66 6.60 15.23
N ALA A 434 64.02 7.55 16.08
CA ALA A 434 63.40 8.84 16.32
C ALA A 434 64.03 9.98 15.49
N ASP A 435 63.23 11.02 15.20
CA ASP A 435 63.47 12.48 15.30
C ASP A 435 62.38 13.20 14.47
N ASP A 436 61.92 14.44 14.66
CA ASP A 436 62.17 15.56 15.56
C ASP A 436 60.86 16.39 15.49
N GLY A 437 60.55 17.15 16.54
CA GLY A 437 59.33 17.92 16.68
C GLY A 437 59.24 19.17 15.80
N ARG A 438 58.02 19.57 15.50
CA ARG A 438 57.63 21.01 15.55
C ARG A 438 56.11 21.17 15.55
N GLN A 439 55.64 21.80 16.62
CA GLN A 439 54.31 22.41 16.72
C GLN A 439 54.17 23.55 15.71
N VAL A 440 53.02 23.64 15.05
CA VAL A 440 52.46 24.91 14.58
C VAL A 440 50.94 24.90 14.83
N ARG A 441 50.50 25.78 15.74
CA ARG A 441 49.12 26.29 15.89
C ARG A 441 48.77 27.21 14.72
N VAL A 442 47.47 27.51 14.57
CA VAL A 442 46.80 28.74 14.05
C VAL A 442 45.76 28.34 13.00
N THR A 443 44.50 28.80 12.94
CA THR A 443 43.57 29.52 13.83
C THR A 443 42.19 29.39 13.17
N GLU A 444 41.14 29.19 13.96
CA GLU A 444 39.75 29.48 13.56
C GLU A 444 39.55 30.97 13.33
N THR A 445 38.77 31.35 12.32
CA THR A 445 38.23 32.71 12.18
C THR A 445 36.71 32.66 12.04
N ARG A 446 36.05 33.10 13.11
CA ARG A 446 34.64 33.42 13.22
C ARG A 446 34.50 34.92 12.96
N ALA A 447 33.63 35.34 12.05
CA ALA A 447 33.27 36.74 11.87
C ALA A 447 31.74 36.92 11.95
N HIS A 448 31.34 37.67 12.97
CA HIS A 448 30.02 38.27 13.17
C HIS A 448 29.74 39.37 12.14
N ARG A 449 28.46 39.58 11.82
CA ARG A 449 27.90 40.94 11.66
C ARG A 449 26.42 40.97 12.04
N GLU A 450 26.10 41.93 12.90
CA GLU A 450 24.81 42.22 13.50
C GLU A 450 23.94 43.15 12.62
N HIS A 451 22.64 43.06 12.91
CA HIS A 451 21.52 43.99 12.77
C HIS A 451 21.73 45.43 12.24
N VAL A 452 20.76 45.85 11.39
CA VAL A 452 20.14 47.19 11.42
C VAL A 452 18.62 47.05 11.23
N LEU A 453 17.85 47.59 12.17
CA LEU A 453 16.43 47.94 12.06
C LEU A 453 16.33 49.46 11.83
N SER A 454 15.38 49.89 10.98
CA SER A 454 14.62 51.16 11.02
C SER A 454 14.38 51.74 9.61
N SER A 455 13.19 51.51 9.06
CA SER A 455 12.20 52.54 8.62
C SER A 455 11.01 51.85 7.97
#